data_AF-A0A2E9DVF3-F1
#
_entry.id   AF-A0A2E9DVF3-F1
#
_cell.length_a   1.000
_cell.length_b   1.000
_cell.length_c   1.000
_cell.angle_alpha   90.00
_cell.angle_beta   90.00
_cell.angle_gamma   90.00
#
_symmetry.space_group_name_H-M   'P 1'
#
loop_
_entity.id
_entity.type
_entity.pdbx_description
1 polymer ?
#
loop_
_entity_poly.entity_id
_entity_poly.type
_entity_poly.pdbx_seq_one_letter_code
_entity_poly.pdbx_strand_id
1 'polypeptide(L)'
;MYPYLRLIRVVITKSFRPKVNFHTQGEDSIKLMVLPQDIDPFMELNNGRYVTLLDLGRFGYSVNVNIKKFLKENQWSMTITGTYNNYRHRLRLFERFQLKTRLMGYDEKWFYFFQKAVKNNKTYMASVVRFSFTSKNGIVFPKEVIKAMGEEYNPNKLDDWIQDLTRHQLFKE
;
A
#
# COMPACT_ATOMS: atom_id res chain seq x y z
N MET A 1 6.67 -16.84 -5.61
CA MET A 1 6.42 -16.18 -6.93
C MET A 1 5.44 -15.02 -6.77
N TYR A 2 5.70 -13.91 -7.47
CA TYR A 2 4.86 -12.71 -7.48
C TYR A 2 3.72 -12.81 -8.53
N PRO A 3 2.50 -12.30 -8.27
CA PRO A 3 1.33 -12.52 -9.11
C PRO A 3 1.25 -11.54 -10.31
N TYR A 4 2.22 -11.60 -11.24
CA TYR A 4 2.34 -10.67 -12.38
C TYR A 4 1.07 -10.53 -13.23
N LEU A 5 0.36 -11.62 -13.55
CA LEU A 5 -0.90 -11.55 -14.31
C LEU A 5 -1.98 -10.73 -13.60
N ARG A 6 -2.04 -10.78 -12.26
CA ARG A 6 -2.97 -9.98 -11.45
C ARG A 6 -2.52 -8.51 -11.38
N LEU A 7 -1.21 -8.25 -11.31
CA LEU A 7 -0.66 -6.89 -11.43
C LEU A 7 -1.02 -6.26 -12.78
N ILE A 8 -0.75 -6.93 -13.89
CA ILE A 8 -1.07 -6.46 -15.25
C ILE A 8 -2.57 -6.15 -15.34
N ARG A 9 -3.44 -7.07 -14.90
CA ARG A 9 -4.89 -6.86 -14.86
C ARG A 9 -5.28 -5.62 -14.05
N VAL A 10 -4.71 -5.43 -12.85
CA VAL A 10 -4.99 -4.26 -12.00
C VAL A 10 -4.54 -2.97 -12.66
N VAL A 11 -3.32 -2.91 -13.20
CA VAL A 11 -2.76 -1.73 -13.88
C VAL A 11 -3.61 -1.35 -15.10
N ILE A 12 -3.99 -2.33 -15.93
CA ILE A 12 -4.87 -2.10 -17.10
C ILE A 12 -6.24 -1.57 -16.63
N THR A 13 -6.89 -2.26 -15.68
CA THR A 13 -8.23 -1.89 -15.18
C THR A 13 -8.25 -0.48 -14.54
N LYS A 14 -7.15 -0.06 -13.90
CA LYS A 14 -7.00 1.26 -13.28
C LYS A 14 -6.55 2.35 -14.27
N SER A 15 -5.90 1.96 -15.38
CA SER A 15 -5.50 2.89 -16.43
C SER A 15 -6.71 3.49 -17.15
N PHE A 16 -7.80 2.73 -17.31
CA PHE A 16 -9.06 3.19 -17.90
C PHE A 16 -9.98 3.99 -16.95
N ARG A 17 -9.58 4.23 -15.70
CA ARG A 17 -10.34 5.09 -14.78
C ARG A 17 -9.87 6.54 -14.87
N PRO A 18 -10.76 7.53 -14.66
CA PRO A 18 -10.35 8.92 -14.44
C PRO A 18 -9.25 9.00 -13.40
N LYS A 19 -8.20 9.78 -13.69
CA LYS A 19 -7.13 10.03 -12.72
C LYS A 19 -7.67 10.93 -11.62
N VAL A 20 -7.27 10.63 -10.40
CA VAL A 20 -7.57 11.47 -9.23
C VAL A 20 -6.31 12.21 -8.86
N ASN A 21 -6.46 13.42 -8.32
CA ASN A 21 -5.31 14.14 -7.80
C ASN A 21 -4.71 13.38 -6.62
N PHE A 22 -3.39 13.50 -6.43
CA PHE A 22 -2.68 12.87 -5.31
C PHE A 22 -3.29 13.27 -3.95
N HIS A 23 -3.77 14.51 -3.84
CA HIS A 23 -4.42 15.06 -2.65
C HIS A 23 -5.83 14.51 -2.37
N THR A 24 -6.46 13.75 -3.28
CA THR A 24 -7.77 13.14 -3.00
C THR A 24 -7.57 12.00 -2.00
N GLN A 25 -7.92 12.24 -0.73
CA GLN A 25 -7.83 11.30 0.41
C GLN A 25 -8.78 10.08 0.31
N GLY A 26 -9.13 9.67 -0.91
CA GLY A 26 -10.01 8.55 -1.20
C GLY A 26 -9.37 7.20 -0.87
N GLU A 27 -10.20 6.28 -0.39
CA GLU A 27 -9.86 4.86 -0.29
C GLU A 27 -10.03 4.22 -1.67
N ASP A 28 -8.94 3.81 -2.33
CA ASP A 28 -9.03 3.04 -3.56
C ASP A 28 -9.37 1.57 -3.26
N SER A 29 -10.13 0.93 -4.14
CA SER A 29 -10.53 -0.48 -3.99
C SER A 29 -10.24 -1.30 -5.25
N ILE A 30 -9.66 -2.49 -5.08
CA ILE A 30 -9.58 -3.54 -6.10
C ILE A 30 -10.32 -4.79 -5.63
N LYS A 31 -11.02 -5.46 -6.56
CA LYS A 31 -11.69 -6.74 -6.31
C LYS A 31 -10.73 -7.88 -6.66
N LEU A 32 -10.54 -8.81 -5.73
CA LEU A 32 -9.72 -10.00 -5.89
C LEU A 32 -10.50 -11.27 -5.52
N MET A 33 -9.92 -12.41 -5.89
CA MET A 33 -10.36 -13.75 -5.51
C MET A 33 -9.14 -14.51 -5.01
N VAL A 34 -9.31 -15.41 -4.05
CA VAL A 34 -8.29 -16.38 -3.63
C VAL A 34 -8.17 -17.49 -4.68
N LEU A 35 -6.96 -17.69 -5.21
CA LEU A 35 -6.67 -18.69 -6.25
C LEU A 35 -5.86 -19.87 -5.66
N PRO A 36 -5.74 -21.03 -6.33
CA PRO A 36 -5.01 -22.18 -5.79
C PRO A 36 -3.58 -21.87 -5.32
N GLN A 37 -2.84 -21.03 -6.05
CA GLN A 37 -1.49 -20.59 -5.71
C GLN A 37 -1.40 -19.59 -4.54
N ASP A 38 -2.54 -19.17 -3.98
CA ASP A 38 -2.63 -18.29 -2.82
C ASP A 38 -2.80 -19.08 -1.50
N ILE A 39 -3.13 -20.36 -1.58
CA ILE A 39 -3.48 -21.24 -0.46
C ILE A 39 -2.23 -21.85 0.20
N ASP A 40 -2.28 -22.06 1.51
CA ASP A 40 -1.30 -22.80 2.29
C ASP A 40 -1.81 -24.21 2.70
N PRO A 41 -0.99 -25.05 3.37
CA PRO A 41 -1.40 -26.41 3.77
C PRO A 41 -2.65 -26.49 4.67
N PHE A 42 -3.11 -25.39 5.26
CA PHE A 42 -4.33 -25.34 6.06
C PHE A 42 -5.59 -25.01 5.23
N MET A 43 -5.48 -25.01 3.90
CA MET A 43 -6.55 -24.70 2.93
C MET A 43 -7.08 -23.27 3.04
N GLU A 44 -6.24 -22.35 3.50
CA GLU A 44 -6.55 -20.95 3.76
C GLU A 44 -5.57 -20.02 3.02
N LEU A 45 -5.98 -18.77 2.78
CA LEU A 45 -5.14 -17.75 2.16
C LEU A 45 -3.90 -17.50 3.02
N ASN A 46 -2.73 -17.84 2.50
CA ASN A 46 -1.47 -17.77 3.20
C ASN A 46 -1.21 -16.36 3.79
N ASN A 47 -0.73 -16.30 5.04
CA ASN A 47 -0.48 -15.03 5.72
C ASN A 47 0.53 -14.12 4.98
N GLY A 48 1.61 -14.68 4.42
CA GLY A 48 2.55 -13.93 3.57
C GLY A 48 1.93 -13.50 2.24
N ARG A 49 1.01 -14.30 1.68
CA ARG A 49 0.28 -13.95 0.46
C ARG A 49 -0.61 -12.73 0.64
N TYR A 50 -1.21 -12.49 1.82
CA TYR A 50 -1.92 -11.24 2.08
C TYR A 50 -1.04 -10.03 1.76
N VAL A 51 0.18 -9.99 2.30
CA VAL A 51 1.13 -8.88 2.07
C VAL A 51 1.45 -8.73 0.58
N THR A 52 1.73 -9.84 -0.14
CA THR A 52 1.92 -9.80 -1.60
C THR A 52 0.71 -9.25 -2.37
N LEU A 53 -0.52 -9.50 -1.88
CA LEU A 53 -1.72 -9.00 -2.53
C LEU A 53 -1.98 -7.52 -2.18
N LEU A 54 -1.57 -7.05 -1.00
CA LEU A 54 -1.59 -5.62 -0.66
C LEU A 54 -0.77 -4.78 -1.65
N ASP A 55 0.32 -5.33 -2.17
CA ASP A 55 1.15 -4.71 -3.22
C ASP A 55 0.30 -4.31 -4.43
N LEU A 56 -0.59 -5.21 -4.88
CA LEU A 56 -1.52 -4.97 -5.99
C LEU A 56 -2.46 -3.78 -5.71
N GLY A 57 -2.87 -3.61 -4.45
CA GLY A 57 -3.65 -2.44 -4.01
C GLY A 57 -2.87 -1.14 -4.15
N ARG A 58 -1.59 -1.14 -3.75
CA ARG A 58 -0.70 0.04 -3.85
C ARG A 58 -0.34 0.36 -5.29
N PHE A 59 -0.13 -0.64 -6.15
CA PHE A 59 0.00 -0.43 -7.60
C PHE A 59 -1.28 0.13 -8.22
N GLY A 60 -2.46 -0.35 -7.82
CA GLY A 60 -3.74 0.20 -8.26
C GLY A 60 -3.92 1.67 -7.89
N TYR A 61 -3.63 2.03 -6.64
CA TYR A 61 -3.62 3.41 -6.15
C TYR A 61 -2.61 4.28 -6.93
N SER A 62 -1.37 3.80 -7.09
CA SER A 62 -0.29 4.47 -7.83
C SER A 62 -0.66 4.83 -9.28
N VAL A 63 -1.43 3.97 -9.95
CA VAL A 63 -1.94 4.21 -11.31
C VAL A 63 -3.05 5.25 -11.33
N ASN A 64 -3.87 5.37 -10.29
CA ASN A 64 -4.92 6.39 -10.20
C ASN A 64 -4.34 7.80 -9.99
N VAL A 65 -3.31 7.94 -9.15
CA VAL A 65 -2.67 9.23 -8.81
C VAL A 65 -1.50 9.62 -9.72
N ASN A 66 -1.27 8.87 -10.81
CA ASN A 66 -0.22 9.10 -11.81
C ASN A 66 1.22 9.23 -11.26
N ILE A 67 1.54 8.55 -10.16
CA ILE A 67 2.85 8.67 -9.48
C ILE A 67 4.04 8.27 -10.38
N LYS A 68 3.80 7.50 -11.44
CA LYS A 68 4.83 7.04 -12.39
C LYS A 68 5.56 8.21 -13.07
N LYS A 69 4.86 9.32 -13.38
CA LYS A 69 5.49 10.50 -13.98
C LYS A 69 6.48 11.13 -12.98
N PHE A 70 5.98 11.44 -11.79
CA PHE A 70 6.75 12.00 -10.68
C PHE A 70 7.99 11.18 -10.31
N LEU A 71 7.85 9.86 -10.19
CA LEU A 71 8.97 8.94 -9.93
C LEU A 71 10.03 8.99 -11.05
N LYS A 72 9.60 9.01 -12.32
CA LYS A 72 10.52 9.06 -13.47
C LYS A 72 11.30 10.39 -13.51
N GLU A 73 10.62 11.51 -13.27
CA GLU A 73 11.21 12.85 -13.35
C GLU A 73 12.26 13.08 -12.24
N ASN A 74 12.00 12.57 -11.03
CA ASN A 74 12.95 12.66 -9.91
C ASN A 74 13.99 11.52 -9.87
N GLN A 75 13.94 10.56 -10.81
CA GLN A 75 14.74 9.33 -10.80
C GLN A 75 14.59 8.50 -9.50
N TRP A 76 13.37 8.46 -8.96
CA TRP A 76 13.05 7.78 -7.70
C TRP A 76 12.31 6.45 -7.91
N SER A 77 12.39 5.59 -6.90
CA SER A 77 11.61 4.37 -6.72
C SER A 77 10.92 4.39 -5.36
N MET A 78 10.13 3.36 -5.05
CA MET A 78 9.51 3.17 -3.73
C MET A 78 9.94 1.85 -3.12
N THR A 79 10.18 1.84 -1.81
CA THR A 79 10.51 0.63 -1.03
C THR A 79 9.66 0.53 0.23
N ILE A 80 9.35 -0.68 0.67
CA ILE A 80 8.63 -0.94 1.92
C ILE A 80 9.65 -1.05 3.05
N THR A 81 9.49 -0.25 4.11
CA THR A 81 10.42 -0.20 5.26
C THR A 81 9.82 -0.79 6.53
N GLY A 82 8.56 -1.20 6.49
CA GLY A 82 7.90 -1.93 7.57
C GLY A 82 6.43 -2.23 7.26
N THR A 83 5.88 -3.27 7.87
CA THR A 83 4.43 -3.54 7.86
C THR A 83 3.97 -4.03 9.21
N TYR A 84 2.91 -3.45 9.74
CA TYR A 84 2.21 -3.98 10.91
C TYR A 84 0.90 -4.61 10.46
N ASN A 85 0.75 -5.93 10.66
CA ASN A 85 -0.31 -6.73 10.07
C ASN A 85 -1.19 -7.35 11.15
N ASN A 86 -2.51 -7.12 11.08
CA ASN A 86 -3.50 -7.77 11.93
C ASN A 86 -4.40 -8.70 11.11
N TYR A 87 -4.52 -9.94 11.54
CA TYR A 87 -5.34 -10.98 10.92
C TYR A 87 -6.52 -11.30 11.85
N ARG A 88 -7.74 -11.28 11.32
CA ARG A 88 -8.99 -11.46 12.10
C ARG A 88 -9.83 -12.63 11.61
N HIS A 89 -9.89 -12.85 10.31
CA HIS A 89 -10.70 -13.89 9.70
C HIS A 89 -9.96 -14.54 8.53
N ARG A 90 -10.29 -15.81 8.25
CA ARG A 90 -9.64 -16.66 7.26
C ARG A 90 -10.39 -16.60 5.93
N LEU A 91 -9.68 -16.30 4.84
CA LEU A 91 -10.22 -16.40 3.48
C LEU A 91 -9.88 -17.77 2.90
N ARG A 92 -10.82 -18.40 2.20
CA ARG A 92 -10.65 -19.74 1.59
C ARG A 92 -10.61 -19.67 0.07
N LEU A 93 -10.32 -20.81 -0.57
CA LEU A 93 -10.23 -20.94 -2.02
C LEU A 93 -11.49 -20.42 -2.73
N PHE A 94 -11.30 -19.70 -3.84
CA PHE A 94 -12.32 -19.04 -4.67
C PHE A 94 -13.17 -17.96 -3.96
N GLU A 95 -12.90 -17.64 -2.70
CA GLU A 95 -13.59 -16.55 -2.02
C GLU A 95 -13.19 -15.20 -2.62
N ARG A 96 -14.19 -14.37 -2.91
CA ARG A 96 -14.01 -13.00 -3.42
C ARG A 96 -13.91 -12.02 -2.26
N PHE A 97 -13.00 -11.05 -2.38
CA PHE A 97 -12.80 -9.99 -1.40
C PHE A 97 -12.36 -8.69 -2.09
N GLN A 98 -12.36 -7.60 -1.35
CA GLN A 98 -11.86 -6.30 -1.79
C GLN A 98 -10.59 -5.96 -1.01
N LEU A 99 -9.57 -5.47 -1.70
CA LEU A 99 -8.47 -4.74 -1.06
C LEU A 99 -8.74 -3.26 -1.16
N LYS A 100 -8.96 -2.65 0.00
CA LYS A 100 -9.08 -1.21 0.20
C LYS A 100 -7.70 -0.65 0.57
N THR A 101 -7.30 0.46 -0.04
CA THR A 101 -5.97 1.09 0.08
C THR A 101 -6.14 2.60 0.20
N ARG A 102 -5.65 3.19 1.30
CA ARG A 102 -5.66 4.64 1.54
C ARG A 102 -4.25 5.10 1.91
N LEU A 103 -3.76 6.16 1.27
CA LEU A 103 -2.57 6.87 1.75
C LEU A 103 -2.98 7.65 3.01
N MET A 104 -2.27 7.46 4.12
CA MET A 104 -2.56 8.08 5.41
C MET A 104 -1.83 9.41 5.60
N GLY A 105 -0.66 9.55 5.00
CA GLY A 105 0.22 10.69 5.18
C GLY A 105 1.67 10.24 5.38
N TYR A 106 2.43 11.06 6.11
CA TYR A 106 3.85 10.87 6.38
C TYR A 106 4.22 11.45 7.75
N ASP A 107 5.28 10.93 8.34
CA ASP A 107 6.00 11.56 9.46
C ASP A 107 7.30 12.20 8.93
N GLU A 108 8.27 12.50 9.80
CA GLU A 108 9.56 13.07 9.38
C GLU A 108 10.43 12.14 8.52
N LYS A 109 10.21 10.82 8.59
CA LYS A 109 11.08 9.79 8.01
C LYS A 109 10.39 8.93 6.95
N TRP A 110 9.09 8.70 7.07
CA TRP A 110 8.36 7.66 6.34
C TRP A 110 6.97 8.09 5.85
N PHE A 111 6.50 7.43 4.81
CA PHE A 111 5.11 7.50 4.35
C PHE A 111 4.33 6.27 4.79
N TYR A 112 3.01 6.41 4.92
CA TYR A 112 2.13 5.36 5.44
C TYR A 112 0.91 5.11 4.55
N PHE A 113 0.70 3.84 4.17
CA PHE A 113 -0.59 3.37 3.68
C PHE A 113 -1.33 2.61 4.78
N PHE A 114 -2.65 2.76 4.83
CA PHE A 114 -3.54 1.84 5.53
C PHE A 114 -4.30 0.99 4.51
N GLN A 115 -4.25 -0.33 4.68
CA GLN A 115 -4.86 -1.28 3.76
C GLN A 115 -5.71 -2.30 4.51
N LYS A 116 -6.83 -2.73 3.89
CA LYS A 116 -7.77 -3.71 4.46
C LYS A 116 -8.20 -4.72 3.42
N ALA A 117 -8.18 -6.00 3.77
CA ALA A 117 -8.92 -7.05 3.07
C ALA A 117 -10.33 -7.15 3.65
N VAL A 118 -11.35 -6.88 2.83
CA VAL A 118 -12.76 -6.82 3.26
C VAL A 118 -13.63 -7.73 2.41
N LYS A 119 -14.48 -8.53 3.08
CA LYS A 119 -15.51 -9.37 2.47
C LYS A 119 -16.77 -9.28 3.33
N ASN A 120 -17.94 -9.11 2.69
CA ASN A 120 -19.25 -8.99 3.34
C ASN A 120 -19.24 -7.97 4.50
N ASN A 121 -18.67 -6.78 4.26
CA ASN A 121 -18.45 -5.70 5.23
C ASN A 121 -17.63 -6.05 6.48
N LYS A 122 -17.04 -7.24 6.58
CA LYS A 122 -16.09 -7.64 7.63
C LYS A 122 -14.65 -7.45 7.16
N THR A 123 -13.80 -6.91 8.02
CA THR A 123 -12.34 -6.84 7.79
C THR A 123 -11.70 -8.17 8.18
N TYR A 124 -11.10 -8.85 7.20
CA TYR A 124 -10.41 -10.13 7.39
C TYR A 124 -8.95 -9.94 7.79
N MET A 125 -8.32 -8.92 7.22
CA MET A 125 -6.94 -8.51 7.50
C MET A 125 -6.83 -6.99 7.34
N ALA A 126 -6.02 -6.35 8.19
CA ALA A 126 -5.67 -4.94 8.09
C ALA A 126 -4.16 -4.75 8.24
N SER A 127 -3.61 -3.74 7.57
CA SER A 127 -2.17 -3.46 7.59
C SER A 127 -1.90 -1.96 7.57
N VAL A 128 -0.97 -1.53 8.43
CA VAL A 128 -0.25 -0.26 8.25
C VAL A 128 1.06 -0.61 7.54
N VAL A 129 1.23 -0.07 6.34
CA VAL A 129 2.38 -0.30 5.47
C VAL A 129 3.21 0.97 5.43
N ARG A 130 4.41 0.91 6.02
CA ARG A 130 5.41 1.98 6.05
C ARG A 130 6.30 1.86 4.82
N PHE A 131 6.47 2.96 4.09
CA PHE A 131 7.26 2.98 2.87
C PHE A 131 8.09 4.27 2.76
N SER A 132 9.05 4.24 1.86
CA SER A 132 9.92 5.38 1.56
C SER A 132 10.13 5.50 0.05
N PHE A 133 10.50 6.69 -0.40
CA PHE A 133 11.05 6.89 -1.72
C PHE A 133 12.56 6.66 -1.67
N THR A 134 13.14 6.19 -2.78
CA THR A 134 14.58 5.93 -2.89
C THR A 134 15.14 6.50 -4.18
N SER A 135 16.34 7.06 -4.10
CA SER A 135 17.15 7.50 -5.24
C SER A 135 18.41 6.64 -5.34
N LYS A 136 19.25 6.91 -6.34
CA LYS A 136 20.60 6.33 -6.43
C LYS A 136 21.50 6.62 -5.21
N ASN A 137 21.17 7.63 -4.41
CA ASN A 137 21.91 8.03 -3.21
C ASN A 137 21.33 7.44 -1.90
N GLY A 138 20.27 6.60 -1.98
CA GLY A 138 19.60 6.02 -0.81
C GLY A 138 18.19 6.55 -0.57
N ILE A 139 17.77 6.58 0.69
CA ILE A 139 16.42 7.02 1.12
C ILE A 139 16.22 8.52 0.82
N VAL A 140 15.01 8.85 0.35
CA VAL A 140 14.54 10.23 0.12
C VAL A 140 13.48 10.54 1.16
N PHE A 141 13.75 11.50 2.04
CA PHE A 141 12.87 11.81 3.16
C PHE A 141 11.57 12.52 2.73
N PRO A 142 10.47 12.38 3.48
CA PRO A 142 9.19 13.03 3.18
C PRO A 142 9.30 14.53 2.92
N LYS A 143 10.16 15.26 3.64
CA LYS A 143 10.42 16.69 3.41
C LYS A 143 10.88 17.01 1.97
N GLU A 144 11.71 16.16 1.38
CA GLU A 144 12.19 16.33 0.00
C GLU A 144 11.11 15.96 -1.01
N VAL A 145 10.40 14.85 -0.76
CA VAL A 145 9.32 14.36 -1.63
C VAL A 145 8.17 15.37 -1.71
N ILE A 146 7.72 15.89 -0.58
CA ILE A 146 6.62 16.85 -0.49
C ILE A 146 7.02 18.19 -1.11
N LYS A 147 8.27 18.64 -0.92
CA LYS A 147 8.81 19.80 -1.63
C LYS A 147 8.83 19.58 -3.16
N ALA A 148 9.21 18.38 -3.62
CA ALA A 148 9.20 18.04 -5.05
C ALA A 148 7.77 17.92 -5.63
N MET A 149 6.77 17.64 -4.79
CA MET A 149 5.35 17.71 -5.16
C MET A 149 4.81 19.15 -5.20
N GLY A 150 5.58 20.15 -4.76
CA GLY A 150 5.14 21.54 -4.66
C GLY A 150 4.20 21.80 -3.47
N GLU A 151 4.18 20.91 -2.49
CA GLU A 151 3.30 20.98 -1.32
C GLU A 151 4.02 21.56 -0.09
N GLU A 152 3.24 22.10 0.86
CA GLU A 152 3.74 22.53 2.17
C GLU A 152 4.05 21.30 3.05
N TYR A 153 5.29 21.21 3.54
CA TYR A 153 5.71 20.14 4.43
C TYR A 153 5.10 20.28 5.83
N ASN A 154 4.24 19.33 6.21
CA ASN A 154 3.59 19.30 7.51
C ASN A 154 3.46 17.84 8.01
N PRO A 155 4.47 17.31 8.75
CA PRO A 155 4.48 15.93 9.23
C PRO A 155 3.47 15.69 10.37
N ASN A 156 2.94 16.75 10.98
CA ASN A 156 2.01 16.67 12.11
C ASN A 156 0.55 16.38 11.66
N LYS A 157 0.33 16.10 10.37
CA LYS A 157 -0.99 15.74 9.80
C LYS A 157 -1.29 14.23 9.82
N LEU A 158 -0.39 13.39 10.32
CA LEU A 158 -0.58 11.94 10.40
C LEU A 158 -1.36 11.55 11.66
N ASP A 159 -2.42 10.73 11.52
CA ASP A 159 -3.22 10.24 12.65
C ASP A 159 -2.35 9.69 13.82
N ASP A 160 -2.61 10.15 15.05
CA ASP A 160 -1.85 9.78 16.26
C ASP A 160 -1.71 8.26 16.45
N TRP A 161 -2.77 7.49 16.18
CA TRP A 161 -2.76 6.02 16.32
C TRP A 161 -1.76 5.33 15.38
N ILE A 162 -1.40 5.95 14.26
CA ILE A 162 -0.33 5.45 13.37
C ILE A 162 1.02 5.75 14.00
N GLN A 163 1.23 6.99 14.46
CA GLN A 163 2.47 7.40 15.13
C GLN A 163 2.76 6.50 16.34
N ASP A 164 1.77 6.28 17.20
CA ASP A 164 1.87 5.42 18.38
C ASP A 164 2.20 3.96 18.02
N LEU A 165 1.62 3.47 16.93
CA LEU A 165 1.87 2.12 16.44
C LEU A 165 3.29 1.96 15.87
N THR A 166 3.80 2.98 15.18
CA THR A 166 5.06 2.92 14.43
C THR A 166 6.27 3.49 15.18
N ARG A 167 6.06 4.08 16.38
CA ARG A 167 7.13 4.63 17.24
C ARG A 167 8.19 3.59 17.63
N HIS A 168 7.82 2.32 17.74
CA HIS A 168 8.72 1.23 18.12
C HIS A 168 9.50 0.73 16.89
N GLN A 169 10.82 0.92 16.90
CA GLN A 169 11.69 0.40 15.85
C GLN A 169 12.29 -0.95 16.26
N LEU A 170 12.13 -1.96 15.40
CA LEU A 170 12.69 -3.31 15.60
C LEU A 170 14.20 -3.33 15.39
N PHE A 171 14.68 -2.53 14.44
CA PHE A 171 16.09 -2.24 14.25
C PHE A 171 16.37 -0.92 14.97
N LYS A 172 17.30 -0.95 15.93
CA LYS A 172 17.90 0.24 16.52
C LYS A 172 19.27 0.41 15.88
N GLU A 173 19.60 1.65 15.54
CA GLU A 173 20.98 2.08 15.24
C GLU A 173 21.75 2.26 16.56
#